data_AF-A0A969UA99-F1
#
_entry.id   AF-A0A969UA99-F1
#
_cell.length_a   1.000
_cell.length_b   1.000
_cell.length_c   1.000
_cell.angle_alpha   90.00
_cell.angle_beta   90.00
_cell.angle_gamma   90.00
#
_symmetry.space_group_name_H-M   'P 1'
#
loop_
_entity.id
_entity.type
_entity.pdbx_description
1 polymer ?
#
loop_
_entity_poly.entity_id
_entity_poly.type
_entity_poly.pdbx_seq_one_letter_code
_entity_poly.pdbx_strand_id
1 'polypeptide(L)'
;MQLEFVPVEEFYFALTLSVKTLDEIANPELLEQVRSRLAEKFGQPSTIAPSRQNFNYVFRANNSDSRLLPQEPLIVSIADWQDKLRLSSDYGWVLDAERKPVRSEQFEQRDEFAKELRSHLQDWLGVQF
;
A
#
# COMPACT_ATOMS: atom_id res chain seq x y z
N MET A 1 3.38 8.99 9.54
CA MET A 1 3.08 7.61 9.09
C MET A 1 4.35 6.78 9.21
N GLN A 2 4.26 5.54 9.72
CA GLN A 2 5.37 4.59 9.77
C GLN A 2 4.98 3.33 8.99
N LEU A 3 5.76 2.99 7.96
CA LEU A 3 5.55 1.78 7.14
C LEU A 3 6.53 0.68 7.54
N GLU A 4 5.98 -0.42 8.03
CA GLU A 4 6.74 -1.63 8.39
C GLU A 4 6.55 -2.68 7.29
N PHE A 5 7.65 -3.10 6.66
CA PHE A 5 7.60 -4.04 5.54
C PHE A 5 7.12 -5.43 5.97
N VAL A 6 6.18 -5.99 5.21
CA VAL A 6 5.68 -7.35 5.39
C VAL A 6 6.36 -8.27 4.38
N PRO A 7 7.24 -9.17 4.82
CA PRO A 7 7.95 -10.08 3.92
C PRO A 7 7.02 -11.18 3.40
N VAL A 8 7.46 -11.91 2.37
CA VAL A 8 6.65 -12.92 1.66
C VAL A 8 6.12 -14.02 2.58
N GLU A 9 6.87 -14.38 3.63
CA GLU A 9 6.49 -15.39 4.62
C GLU A 9 5.26 -14.98 5.42
N GLU A 10 5.06 -13.67 5.61
CA GLU A 10 3.92 -13.09 6.32
C GLU A 10 2.81 -12.58 5.38
N PHE A 11 3.02 -12.64 4.07
CA PHE A 11 2.10 -12.10 3.06
C PHE A 11 0.71 -12.75 3.09
N TYR A 12 0.60 -14.03 3.47
CA TYR A 12 -0.69 -14.71 3.60
C TYR A 12 -1.64 -14.04 4.60
N PHE A 13 -1.10 -13.34 5.61
CA PHE A 13 -1.90 -12.56 6.54
C PHE A 13 -2.54 -11.35 5.83
N ALA A 14 -1.78 -10.65 4.98
CA ALA A 14 -2.27 -9.50 4.22
C ALA A 14 -3.38 -9.88 3.21
N LEU A 15 -3.39 -11.11 2.70
CA LEU A 15 -4.45 -11.63 1.82
C LEU A 15 -5.82 -11.75 2.50
N THR A 16 -5.86 -11.80 3.84
CA THR A 16 -7.12 -11.93 4.58
C THR A 16 -7.87 -10.62 4.74
N LEU A 17 -7.32 -9.50 4.27
CA LEU A 17 -7.80 -8.15 4.51
C LEU A 17 -8.50 -7.53 3.29
N SER A 18 -9.38 -6.57 3.56
CA SER A 18 -10.20 -5.84 2.58
C SER A 18 -9.41 -4.79 1.78
N VAL A 19 -8.21 -5.11 1.31
CA VAL A 19 -7.35 -4.15 0.60
C VAL A 19 -8.01 -3.73 -0.71
N LYS A 20 -8.23 -2.42 -0.89
CA LYS A 20 -8.82 -1.83 -2.09
C LYS A 20 -7.90 -0.75 -2.67
N THR A 21 -7.98 -0.55 -3.98
CA THR A 21 -7.28 0.53 -4.68
C THR A 21 -7.60 1.89 -4.04
N LEU A 22 -6.56 2.64 -3.72
CA LEU A 22 -6.62 4.04 -3.32
C LEU A 22 -6.33 4.95 -4.51
N ASP A 23 -5.29 4.64 -5.28
CA ASP A 23 -4.85 5.45 -6.41
C ASP A 23 -4.15 4.59 -7.48
N GLU A 24 -4.19 5.07 -8.73
CA GLU A 24 -3.50 4.48 -9.87
C GLU A 24 -2.85 5.56 -10.72
N ILE A 25 -1.52 5.48 -10.85
CA ILE A 25 -0.73 6.49 -11.52
C ILE A 25 -0.07 5.88 -12.75
N ALA A 26 -0.49 6.35 -13.91
CA ALA A 26 0.04 5.94 -15.21
C ALA A 26 1.28 6.77 -15.58
N ASN A 27 2.36 6.56 -14.83
CA ASN A 27 3.66 7.20 -15.08
C ASN A 27 4.77 6.13 -15.00
N PRO A 28 5.27 5.65 -16.15
CA PRO A 28 6.30 4.61 -16.19
C PRO A 28 7.62 5.02 -15.52
N GLU A 29 8.00 6.29 -15.60
CA GLU A 29 9.24 6.77 -14.97
C GLU A 29 9.14 6.72 -13.45
N LEU A 30 8.01 7.17 -12.90
CA LEU A 30 7.73 7.07 -11.46
C LEU A 30 7.68 5.60 -11.01
N LEU A 31 7.02 4.74 -11.80
CA LEU A 31 6.93 3.31 -11.50
C LEU A 31 8.30 2.66 -11.38
N GLU A 32 9.21 2.91 -12.33
CA GLU A 32 10.58 2.37 -12.28
C GLU A 32 11.39 2.96 -11.12
N GLN A 33 11.25 4.27 -10.83
CA GLN A 33 11.89 4.88 -9.67
C GLN A 33 11.43 4.22 -8.38
N VAL A 34 10.12 4.07 -8.17
CA VAL A 34 9.55 3.43 -6.98
C VAL A 34 10.00 1.97 -6.89
N ARG A 35 9.96 1.22 -8.01
CA ARG A 35 10.47 -0.16 -8.07
C ARG A 35 11.91 -0.25 -7.59
N SER A 36 12.78 0.61 -8.15
CA SER A 36 14.20 0.64 -7.81
C SER A 36 14.43 0.97 -6.33
N ARG A 37 13.73 1.98 -5.80
CA ARG A 37 13.86 2.40 -4.39
C ARG A 37 13.38 1.35 -3.41
N LEU A 38 12.28 0.68 -3.71
CA LEU A 38 11.76 -0.40 -2.87
C LEU A 38 12.65 -1.63 -2.92
N ALA A 39 13.18 -1.99 -4.09
CA ALA A 39 14.14 -3.07 -4.24
C ALA A 39 15.46 -2.79 -3.49
N GLU A 40 15.96 -1.56 -3.54
CA GLU A 40 17.15 -1.14 -2.78
C GLU A 40 16.95 -1.25 -1.27
N LYS A 41 15.77 -0.85 -0.75
CA LYS A 41 15.47 -0.85 0.69
C LYS A 41 15.11 -2.22 1.25
N PHE A 42 14.38 -3.05 0.50
CA PHE A 42 13.74 -4.28 1.02
C PHE A 42 14.14 -5.55 0.27
N GLY A 43 14.88 -5.43 -0.83
CA GLY A 43 15.18 -6.56 -1.69
C GLY A 43 13.95 -7.02 -2.44
N GLN A 44 13.45 -8.21 -2.11
CA GLN A 44 12.40 -8.87 -2.89
C GLN A 44 10.99 -8.33 -2.55
N PRO A 45 10.07 -8.25 -3.53
CA PRO A 45 8.67 -7.91 -3.27
C PRO A 45 7.99 -8.94 -2.35
N SER A 46 6.91 -8.53 -1.68
CA SER A 46 6.09 -9.38 -0.81
C SER A 46 5.33 -10.48 -1.56
N THR A 47 5.24 -10.41 -2.90
CA THR A 47 4.67 -11.47 -3.74
C THR A 47 5.66 -12.01 -4.75
N ILE A 48 5.67 -13.33 -4.93
CA ILE A 48 6.29 -13.98 -6.08
C ILE A 48 5.30 -13.91 -7.25
N ALA A 49 5.34 -12.83 -8.04
CA ALA A 49 4.58 -12.80 -9.28
C ALA A 49 5.20 -13.79 -10.29
N PRO A 50 4.40 -14.61 -10.99
CA PRO A 50 4.93 -15.54 -12.00
C PRO A 50 5.55 -14.84 -13.22
N SER A 51 5.24 -13.55 -13.43
CA SER A 51 5.81 -12.71 -14.49
C SER A 51 6.79 -11.69 -13.91
N ARG A 52 8.01 -11.65 -14.44
CA ARG A 52 9.14 -10.77 -14.04
C ARG A 52 8.86 -9.25 -14.02
N GLN A 53 7.70 -8.80 -14.46
CA GLN A 53 7.40 -7.37 -14.64
C GLN A 53 6.57 -6.77 -13.50
N ASN A 54 5.87 -7.57 -12.69
CA ASN A 54 4.98 -7.03 -11.66
C ASN A 54 5.57 -7.21 -10.26
N PHE A 55 5.72 -6.13 -9.50
CA PHE A 55 6.07 -6.18 -8.08
C PHE A 55 4.85 -5.86 -7.20
N ASN A 56 4.89 -6.29 -5.94
CA ASN A 56 3.98 -5.84 -4.90
C ASN A 56 4.72 -5.84 -3.56
N TYR A 57 4.94 -4.67 -2.98
CA TYR A 57 5.46 -4.51 -1.63
C TYR A 57 4.31 -4.16 -0.69
N VAL A 58 4.18 -4.93 0.38
CA VAL A 58 3.15 -4.78 1.40
C VAL A 58 3.75 -4.25 2.68
N PHE A 59 3.02 -3.35 3.34
CA PHE A 59 3.44 -2.70 4.56
C PHE A 59 2.30 -2.69 5.58
N ARG A 60 2.64 -2.83 6.86
CA ARG A 60 1.80 -2.42 7.99
C ARG A 60 2.03 -0.92 8.22
N ALA A 61 0.98 -0.12 8.14
CA ALA A 61 1.01 1.30 8.41
C ALA A 61 0.56 1.57 9.85
N ASN A 62 1.49 2.08 10.67
CA ASN A 62 1.31 2.33 12.10
C ASN A 62 1.17 3.82 12.41
N ASN A 63 0.45 4.10 13.50
CA ASN A 63 -0.06 5.41 13.89
C ASN A 63 0.96 6.31 14.61
N SER A 64 2.22 6.32 14.19
CA SER A 64 3.24 7.07 14.94
C SER A 64 3.03 8.58 14.94
N ASP A 65 2.33 9.15 13.93
CA ASP A 65 2.15 10.61 13.77
C ASP A 65 0.95 11.03 12.87
N SER A 66 0.17 10.09 12.32
CA SER A 66 -0.90 10.45 11.37
C SER A 66 -2.23 10.64 12.07
N ARG A 67 -2.86 11.81 11.90
CA ARG A 67 -4.22 12.05 12.44
C ARG A 67 -5.29 11.18 11.76
N LEU A 68 -5.00 10.64 10.58
CA LEU A 68 -5.94 9.88 9.76
C LEU A 68 -5.83 8.38 10.00
N LEU A 69 -4.74 7.88 10.60
CA LEU A 69 -4.57 6.45 10.85
C LEU A 69 -5.40 5.98 12.05
N PRO A 70 -6.04 4.80 11.95
CA PRO A 70 -6.73 4.17 13.08
C PRO A 70 -5.74 3.62 14.12
N GLN A 71 -6.27 3.13 15.24
CA GLN A 71 -5.44 2.54 16.30
C GLN A 71 -4.91 1.14 15.94
N GLU A 72 -5.58 0.43 15.03
CA GLU A 72 -5.10 -0.83 14.49
C GLU A 72 -4.19 -0.60 13.26
N PRO A 73 -3.15 -1.42 13.06
CA PRO A 73 -2.29 -1.32 11.88
C PRO A 73 -3.10 -1.55 10.61
N LEU A 74 -3.00 -0.62 9.67
CA LEU A 74 -3.56 -0.80 8.33
C LEU A 74 -2.59 -1.57 7.45
N ILE A 75 -3.10 -2.17 6.39
CA ILE A 75 -2.26 -2.65 5.31
C ILE A 75 -2.21 -1.64 4.17
N VAL A 76 -1.01 -1.38 3.69
CA VAL A 76 -0.73 -0.62 2.47
C VAL A 76 0.03 -1.51 1.50
N SER A 77 -0.37 -1.47 0.23
CA SER A 77 0.29 -2.19 -0.86
C SER A 77 0.70 -1.18 -1.93
N ILE A 78 1.95 -1.30 -2.37
CA ILE A 78 2.55 -0.54 -3.46
C ILE A 78 2.93 -1.54 -4.54
N ALA A 79 2.24 -1.49 -5.67
CA ALA A 79 2.35 -2.51 -6.69
C ALA A 79 2.49 -1.91 -8.09
N ASP A 80 3.14 -2.69 -8.95
CA ASP A 80 3.00 -2.57 -10.39
C ASP A 80 1.72 -3.30 -10.83
N TRP A 81 0.80 -2.55 -11.39
CA TRP A 81 -0.39 -3.09 -12.02
C TRP A 81 -0.49 -2.60 -13.45
N GLN A 82 -0.18 -3.49 -14.40
CA GLN A 82 -0.30 -3.21 -15.84
C GLN A 82 0.45 -1.93 -16.24
N ASP A 83 1.73 -1.85 -15.83
CA ASP A 83 2.61 -0.70 -16.11
C ASP A 83 2.14 0.61 -15.45
N LYS A 84 1.35 0.50 -14.36
CA LYS A 84 0.93 1.63 -13.52
C LYS A 84 1.31 1.38 -12.08
N LEU A 85 1.69 2.46 -11.40
CA LEU A 85 1.87 2.42 -9.96
C LEU A 85 0.49 2.41 -9.28
N ARG A 86 0.16 1.31 -8.61
CA ARG A 86 -1.06 1.18 -7.82
C ARG A 86 -0.75 1.27 -6.33
N LEU A 87 -1.43 2.19 -5.66
CA LEU A 87 -1.49 2.26 -4.21
C LEU A 87 -2.80 1.64 -3.73
N SER A 88 -2.74 0.75 -2.76
CA SER A 88 -3.92 0.10 -2.18
C SER A 88 -3.84 0.07 -0.67
N SER A 89 -5.00 0.09 -0.01
CA SER A 89 -5.09 -0.08 1.44
C SER A 89 -6.46 -0.60 1.85
N ASP A 90 -6.52 -1.22 3.02
CA ASP A 90 -7.78 -1.51 3.73
C ASP A 90 -8.35 -0.27 4.44
N TYR A 91 -7.72 0.91 4.36
CA TYR A 91 -8.28 2.14 4.91
C TYR A 91 -9.71 2.42 4.38
N GLY A 92 -10.63 2.68 5.33
CA GLY A 92 -12.04 2.88 5.03
C GLY A 92 -12.83 1.59 4.81
N TRP A 93 -12.21 0.43 4.97
CA TRP A 93 -12.83 -0.88 4.79
C TRP A 93 -12.63 -1.77 6.02
N VAL A 94 -13.68 -2.47 6.42
CA VAL A 94 -13.64 -3.51 7.45
C VAL A 94 -14.31 -4.77 6.92
N LEU A 95 -14.04 -5.91 7.54
CA LEU A 95 -14.77 -7.14 7.25
C LEU A 95 -15.98 -7.22 8.18
N ASP A 96 -17.15 -7.52 7.63
CA ASP A 96 -18.32 -7.84 8.43
C ASP A 96 -18.24 -9.25 9.05
N ALA A 97 -19.28 -9.66 9.78
CA ALA A 97 -19.35 -10.97 10.43
C ALA A 97 -19.31 -12.15 9.43
N GLU A 98 -19.62 -11.92 8.16
CA GLU A 98 -19.56 -12.91 7.09
C GLU A 98 -18.24 -12.83 6.29
N ARG A 99 -17.26 -12.04 6.78
CA ARG A 99 -15.98 -11.75 6.10
C ARG A 99 -16.15 -11.06 4.74
N LYS A 100 -17.19 -10.23 4.59
CA LYS A 100 -17.37 -9.39 3.40
C LYS A 100 -16.81 -7.99 3.66
N PRO A 101 -16.08 -7.39 2.70
CA PRO A 101 -15.64 -6.01 2.80
C PRO A 101 -16.82 -5.03 2.83
N VAL A 102 -16.94 -4.25 3.90
CA VAL A 102 -17.92 -3.16 4.05
C VAL A 102 -17.22 -1.84 4.36
N ARG A 103 -17.85 -0.72 3.99
CA ARG A 103 -17.31 0.62 4.25
C ARG A 103 -17.35 0.92 5.73
N SER A 104 -16.25 1.43 6.28
CA SER A 104 -16.20 1.98 7.64
C SER A 104 -16.54 3.47 7.64
N GLU A 105 -16.61 4.07 8.83
CA GLU A 105 -16.84 5.52 8.99
C GLU A 105 -15.73 6.37 8.36
N GLN A 106 -14.51 5.84 8.24
CA GLN A 106 -13.37 6.52 7.60
C GLN A 106 -13.38 6.43 6.06
N PHE A 107 -14.37 5.76 5.46
CA PHE A 107 -14.39 5.56 4.00
C PHE A 107 -14.35 6.87 3.20
N GLU A 108 -15.00 7.92 3.70
CA GLU A 108 -15.04 9.23 3.04
C GLU A 108 -13.69 9.98 3.12
N GLN A 109 -12.76 9.54 3.97
CA GLN A 109 -11.43 10.13 4.14
C GLN A 109 -10.36 9.46 3.25
N ARG A 110 -10.75 8.48 2.41
CA ARG A 110 -9.79 7.70 1.59
C ARG A 110 -8.97 8.57 0.63
N ASP A 111 -9.57 9.62 0.07
CA ASP A 111 -8.85 10.54 -0.83
C ASP A 111 -7.80 11.36 -0.09
N GLU A 112 -8.09 11.76 1.15
CA GLU A 112 -7.15 12.49 2.00
C GLU A 112 -6.01 11.57 2.45
N PHE A 113 -6.35 10.35 2.88
CA PHE A 113 -5.37 9.32 3.20
C PHE A 113 -4.45 8.99 2.02
N ALA A 114 -5.00 8.89 0.81
CA ALA A 114 -4.20 8.65 -0.40
C ALA A 114 -3.23 9.81 -0.69
N LYS A 115 -3.59 11.05 -0.39
CA LYS A 115 -2.67 12.21 -0.49
C LYS A 115 -1.57 12.15 0.58
N GLU A 116 -1.92 11.83 1.83
CA GLU A 116 -0.94 11.69 2.90
C GLU A 116 0.05 10.56 2.59
N LEU A 117 -0.45 9.41 2.13
CA LEU A 117 0.39 8.28 1.73
C LEU A 117 1.35 8.68 0.61
N ARG A 118 0.87 9.36 -0.44
CA ARG A 118 1.74 9.85 -1.52
C ARG A 118 2.81 10.81 -1.02
N SER A 119 2.44 11.79 -0.19
CA SER A 119 3.39 12.71 0.42
C SER A 119 4.46 11.97 1.22
N HIS A 120 4.04 11.01 2.03
CA HIS A 120 4.96 10.19 2.80
C HIS A 120 5.91 9.36 1.92
N LEU A 121 5.39 8.73 0.85
CA LEU A 121 6.21 7.95 -0.08
C LEU A 121 7.18 8.83 -0.86
N GLN A 122 6.76 10.03 -1.25
CA GLN A 122 7.61 11.03 -1.89
C GLN A 122 8.81 11.37 -0.99
N ASP A 123 8.57 11.72 0.26
CA ASP A 123 9.63 12.08 1.21
C ASP A 123 10.52 10.88 1.56
N TRP A 124 9.91 9.71 1.74
CA TRP A 124 10.61 8.51 2.22
C TRP A 124 11.43 7.79 1.14
N LEU A 125 10.95 7.78 -0.10
CA LEU A 125 11.64 7.18 -1.24
C LEU A 125 12.44 8.20 -2.06
N GLY A 126 12.21 9.50 -1.87
CA GLY A 126 12.83 10.56 -2.64
C GLY A 126 12.38 10.56 -4.11
N VAL A 127 11.08 10.40 -4.35
CA VAL A 127 10.44 10.35 -5.68
C VAL A 127 9.36 11.42 -5.79
N GLN A 128 8.93 11.80 -7.00
CA GLN A 128 7.85 12.78 -7.21
C GLN A 128 6.60 12.11 -7.78
N PHE A 129 5.48 12.25 -7.05
CA PHE A 129 4.18 11.68 -7.41
C PHE A 129 3.34 12.58 -8.33
#